data_AF-A0A183JN77-F1
#
_entry.id   AF-A0A183JN77-F1
#
_cell.length_a   1.000
_cell.length_b   1.000
_cell.length_c   1.000
_cell.angle_alpha   90.00
_cell.angle_beta   90.00
_cell.angle_gamma   90.00
#
_symmetry.space_group_name_H-M   'P 1'
#
loop_
_entity.id
_entity.type
_entity.pdbx_description
1 polymer ?
#
loop_
_entity_poly.entity_id
_entity_poly.type
_entity_poly.pdbx_seq_one_letter_code
_entity_poly.pdbx_strand_id
1 'polypeptide(L)'
;MRQLYDTKKKLKGKYGKAERPVKDKEGKAITEFQEQGSRWVEHSKELLNRPAPLNSTDIEAAHTDMPIDFTPSKMEEVRMAIRQMQSGKAAQPDNIPAEALKSDI
;
A
#
# COMPACT_ATOMS: atom_id res chain seq x y z
N MET A 1 14.69 -6.23 -32.10
CA MET A 1 15.14 -6.45 -30.70
C MET A 1 15.75 -5.22 -30.02
N ARG A 2 16.53 -4.38 -30.72
CA ARG A 2 17.22 -3.21 -30.12
C ARG A 2 16.28 -2.14 -29.58
N GLN A 3 15.23 -1.80 -30.32
CA GLN A 3 14.28 -0.75 -29.91
C GLN A 3 13.56 -1.06 -28.60
N LEU A 4 13.11 -2.30 -28.39
CA LEU A 4 12.46 -2.70 -27.14
C LEU A 4 13.38 -2.55 -25.91
N TYR A 5 14.65 -2.91 -26.07
CA TYR A 5 15.66 -2.74 -25.02
C TYR A 5 15.92 -1.26 -24.71
N ASP A 6 16.03 -0.43 -25.75
CA ASP A 6 16.26 1.01 -25.61
C ASP A 6 15.06 1.72 -24.95
N THR A 7 13.82 1.34 -25.31
CA THR A 7 12.59 1.89 -24.70
C THR A 7 12.46 1.50 -23.23
N LYS A 8 12.74 0.24 -22.88
CA LYS A 8 12.70 -0.25 -21.48
C LYS A 8 13.77 0.43 -20.62
N LYS A 9 14.96 0.67 -21.18
CA LYS A 9 16.05 1.39 -20.50
C LYS A 9 15.71 2.86 -20.28
N LYS A 10 14.98 3.49 -21.21
CA LYS A 10 14.52 4.89 -21.10
C LYS A 10 13.39 5.04 -20.06
N LEU A 11 12.49 4.05 -19.97
CA LEU A 11 11.40 4.00 -18.99
C LEU A 11 11.86 3.72 -17.55
N LYS A 12 13.02 3.07 -17.37
CA LYS A 12 13.51 2.67 -16.04
C LYS A 12 13.78 3.85 -15.09
N GLY A 13 13.71 5.09 -15.56
CA GLY A 13 13.96 6.29 -14.77
C GLY A 13 15.41 6.36 -14.28
N LYS A 14 15.88 7.55 -13.92
CA LYS A 14 17.10 7.63 -13.12
C LYS A 14 16.68 7.39 -11.68
N TYR A 15 17.10 6.28 -11.08
CA TYR A 15 17.11 6.14 -9.63
C TYR A 15 18.07 7.21 -9.08
N GLY A 16 17.55 8.42 -8.90
CA GLY A 16 18.23 9.47 -8.17
C GLY A 16 18.30 9.07 -6.69
N LYS A 17 19.28 9.61 -5.97
CA LYS A 17 19.32 9.48 -4.52
C LYS A 17 17.95 9.88 -3.96
N ALA A 18 17.35 9.02 -3.14
CA ALA A 18 16.11 9.39 -2.46
C ALA A 18 16.39 10.66 -1.66
N GLU A 19 15.54 11.67 -1.81
CA GLU A 19 15.63 12.95 -1.09
C GLU A 19 15.65 12.74 0.44
N ARG A 20 15.14 11.59 0.89
CA ARG A 20 15.22 11.09 2.26
C ARG A 20 15.76 9.66 2.26
N PRO A 21 17.06 9.45 2.49
CA PRO A 21 17.60 8.10 2.67
C PRO A 21 17.08 7.49 3.97
N VAL A 22 16.91 6.17 3.98
CA VAL A 22 16.61 5.43 5.22
C VAL A 22 17.82 5.56 6.16
N LYS A 23 17.56 5.80 7.44
CA LYS A 23 18.58 5.97 8.47
C LYS A 23 18.59 4.80 9.45
N ASP A 24 19.78 4.46 9.92
CA ASP A 24 19.94 3.56 11.07
C ASP A 24 19.50 4.24 12.38
N LYS A 25 19.69 3.56 13.52
CA LYS A 25 19.27 4.07 14.82
C LYS A 25 20.13 5.26 15.27
N GLU A 26 21.35 5.33 14.76
CA GLU A 26 22.33 6.38 14.97
C GLU A 26 22.12 7.60 14.03
N GLY A 27 21.15 7.50 13.12
CA GLY A 27 20.78 8.58 12.19
C GLY A 27 21.63 8.66 10.92
N LYS A 28 22.53 7.69 10.71
CA LYS A 28 23.38 7.58 9.52
C LYS A 28 22.60 6.94 8.37
N ALA A 29 22.81 7.46 7.17
CA ALA A 29 22.12 6.99 5.98
C ALA A 29 22.58 5.58 5.60
N ILE A 30 21.60 4.69 5.40
CA ILE A 30 21.78 3.33 4.88
C ILE A 30 21.69 3.40 3.36
N THR A 31 22.74 2.93 2.67
CA THR A 31 22.81 2.90 1.21
C THR A 31 22.68 1.50 0.62
N GLU A 32 22.88 0.47 1.44
CA GLU A 32 22.79 -0.93 1.01
C GLU A 32 21.38 -1.50 1.21
N PHE A 33 20.88 -2.20 0.19
CA PHE A 33 19.53 -2.76 0.20
C PHE A 33 19.34 -3.84 1.30
N GLN A 34 20.36 -4.66 1.55
CA GLN A 34 20.32 -5.69 2.60
C GLN A 34 20.19 -5.04 3.98
N GLU A 35 21.00 -4.03 4.27
CA GLU A 35 20.94 -3.27 5.52
C GLU A 35 19.59 -2.56 5.69
N GLN A 36 19.02 -2.03 4.60
CA GLN A 36 17.70 -1.42 4.62
C GLN A 36 16.61 -2.44 4.98
N GLY A 37 16.69 -3.66 4.43
CA GLY A 37 15.81 -4.77 4.80
C GLY A 37 15.92 -5.14 6.27
N SER A 38 17.14 -5.26 6.80
CA SER A 38 17.39 -5.49 8.23
C SER A 38 16.79 -4.38 9.10
N ARG A 39 16.95 -3.11 8.69
CA ARG A 39 16.36 -1.96 9.39
C ARG A 39 14.84 -2.01 9.43
N TRP A 40 14.19 -2.46 8.36
CA TRP A 40 12.74 -2.66 8.29
C TRP A 40 12.26 -3.76 9.25
N VAL A 41 12.95 -4.91 9.27
CA VAL A 41 12.62 -6.02 10.18
C VAL A 41 12.73 -5.60 11.64
N GLU A 42 13.81 -4.89 11.99
CA GLU A 42 14.00 -4.36 13.35
C GLU A 42 12.92 -3.35 13.74
N HIS A 43 12.63 -2.37 12.87
CA HIS A 43 11.61 -1.37 13.14
C HIS A 43 10.23 -1.99 13.33
N SER A 44 9.88 -2.96 12.48
CA SER A 44 8.61 -3.68 12.60
C SER A 44 8.51 -4.45 13.91
N LYS A 45 9.58 -5.14 14.33
CA LYS A 45 9.60 -5.84 15.62
C LYS A 45 9.46 -4.87 16.78
N GLU A 46 10.16 -3.74 16.76
CA GLU A 46 10.05 -2.72 17.80
C GLU A 46 8.62 -2.17 17.91
N LEU A 47 8.01 -1.86 16.76
CA LEU A 47 6.65 -1.30 16.70
C LEU A 47 5.59 -2.31 17.18
N LEU A 48 5.73 -3.59 16.83
CA LEU A 48 4.79 -4.64 17.25
C LEU A 48 4.93 -5.04 18.72
N ASN A 49 6.13 -4.88 19.31
CA ASN A 49 6.38 -5.17 20.72
C ASN A 49 6.28 -3.92 21.62
N ARG A 50 5.97 -2.76 21.04
CA ARG A 50 5.84 -1.51 21.80
C ARG A 50 4.60 -1.61 22.70
N PRO A 51 4.74 -1.44 24.03
CA PRO A 51 3.59 -1.41 24.92
C PRO A 51 2.65 -0.27 24.54
N ALA A 52 1.35 -0.46 24.74
CA ALA A 52 0.38 0.59 24.53
C ALA A 52 0.80 1.85 25.31
N PRO A 53 0.80 3.04 24.69
CA PRO A 53 1.10 4.26 25.41
C PRO A 53 0.13 4.40 26.59
N LEU A 54 0.68 4.68 27.78
CA LEU A 54 -0.09 4.87 29.03
C LEU A 54 -1.07 6.03 28.95
N ASN A 55 -0.76 7.02 28.12
CA ASN A 55 -1.63 8.14 27.85
C ASN A 55 -2.64 7.67 26.81
N SER A 56 -3.93 7.80 27.10
CA SER A 56 -4.94 7.80 26.03
C SER A 56 -4.50 8.88 25.05
N THR A 57 -4.08 8.48 23.86
CA THR A 57 -3.91 9.45 22.78
C THR A 57 -5.29 10.05 22.60
N ASP A 58 -5.44 11.31 23.01
CA ASP A 58 -6.65 12.10 22.76
C ASP A 58 -6.64 12.41 21.26
N ILE A 59 -6.92 11.38 20.46
CA ILE A 59 -7.15 11.51 19.04
C ILE A 59 -8.55 12.11 19.00
N GLU A 60 -8.59 13.44 18.96
CA GLU A 60 -9.81 14.17 18.64
C GLU A 60 -10.40 13.51 17.39
N ALA A 61 -11.52 12.82 17.57
CA ALA A 61 -12.18 12.12 16.49
C ALA A 61 -12.53 13.19 15.45
N ALA A 62 -11.85 13.17 14.30
CA ALA A 62 -12.30 13.97 13.17
C ALA A 62 -13.76 13.57 12.93
N HIS A 63 -14.67 14.54 13.03
CA HIS A 63 -16.10 14.32 12.83
C HIS A 63 -16.29 13.68 11.46
N THR A 64 -16.52 12.36 11.46
CA THR A 64 -16.64 11.54 10.26
C THR A 64 -18.09 11.55 9.80
N ASP A 65 -18.70 12.73 9.75
CA ASP A 65 -20.00 12.91 9.12
C ASP A 65 -19.80 13.72 7.86
N MET A 66 -19.01 13.16 6.93
CA MET A 66 -19.21 13.48 5.53
C MET A 66 -20.34 12.55 5.06
N PRO A 67 -21.58 13.04 4.85
CA PRO A 67 -22.61 12.23 4.25
C PRO A 67 -22.21 12.00 2.79
N ILE A 68 -21.45 10.94 2.55
CA ILE A 68 -21.36 10.36 1.22
C ILE A 68 -22.76 9.80 0.99
N ASP A 69 -23.53 10.47 0.14
CA ASP A 69 -24.85 10.01 -0.27
C ASP A 69 -24.69 8.67 -1.00
N PHE A 70 -24.75 7.59 -0.22
CA PHE A 70 -24.86 6.23 -0.72
C PHE A 70 -26.30 6.03 -1.19
N THR A 71 -26.63 6.67 -2.31
CA THR A 71 -27.89 6.41 -2.98
C THR A 71 -27.97 4.92 -3.33
N PRO A 72 -29.15 4.28 -3.22
CA PRO A 72 -29.31 2.86 -3.56
C PRO A 72 -28.76 2.49 -4.94
N SER A 73 -28.83 3.42 -5.90
CA SER A 73 -28.29 3.29 -7.25
C SER A 73 -26.76 3.12 -7.26
N LYS A 74 -26.03 3.93 -6.48
CA LYS A 74 -24.56 3.86 -6.41
C LYS A 74 -24.09 2.57 -5.73
N MET A 75 -24.85 2.09 -4.76
CA MET A 75 -24.58 0.81 -4.11
C MET A 75 -24.88 -0.38 -5.03
N GLU A 76 -25.85 -0.24 -5.93
CA GLU A 76 -26.16 -1.25 -6.94
C GLU A 76 -25.07 -1.34 -8.02
N GLU A 77 -24.51 -0.22 -8.46
CA GLU A 77 -23.34 -0.18 -9.35
C GLU A 77 -22.11 -0.85 -8.73
N VAL A 78 -21.84 -0.60 -7.44
CA VAL A 78 -20.75 -1.26 -6.71
C VAL A 78 -20.97 -2.77 -6.64
N ARG A 79 -22.18 -3.24 -6.33
CA ARG A 79 -22.51 -4.68 -6.33
C ARG A 79 -22.36 -5.30 -7.72
N MET A 80 -22.76 -4.60 -8.78
CA MET A 80 -22.59 -5.07 -10.15
C MET A 80 -21.11 -5.17 -10.54
N ALA A 81 -20.29 -4.18 -10.19
CA ALA A 81 -18.86 -4.20 -10.46
C ALA A 81 -18.17 -5.39 -9.76
N ILE A 82 -18.51 -5.64 -8.50
CA ILE A 82 -17.99 -6.81 -7.74
C ILE A 82 -18.38 -8.13 -8.43
N ARG A 83 -19.64 -8.27 -8.87
CA ARG A 83 -20.10 -9.47 -9.61
C ARG A 83 -19.36 -9.64 -10.94
N GLN A 84 -19.08 -8.56 -11.66
CA GLN A 84 -18.31 -8.59 -12.91
C GLN A 84 -16.85 -9.03 -12.65
N MET A 85 -16.23 -8.53 -11.58
CA MET A 85 -14.88 -8.94 -11.16
C MET A 85 -14.83 -10.41 -10.76
N GLN A 86 -15.87 -10.93 -10.10
CA GLN A 86 -15.99 -12.35 -9.74
C GLN A 86 -16.20 -13.26 -10.97
N SER A 87 -16.77 -12.74 -12.05
CA SER A 87 -17.00 -13.50 -13.30
C SER A 87 -15.76 -13.73 -14.17
N GLY A 88 -14.56 -13.38 -13.68
CA GLY A 88 -13.26 -13.80 -14.24
C GLY A 88 -12.89 -13.18 -15.60
N LYS A 89 -13.60 -12.13 -16.05
CA LYS A 89 -13.40 -11.55 -17.40
C LYS A 89 -12.28 -10.51 -17.52
N ALA A 90 -11.62 -10.13 -16.43
CA ALA A 90 -10.47 -9.22 -16.50
C ALA A 90 -9.27 -9.83 -15.77
N ALA A 91 -8.21 -10.11 -16.53
CA ALA A 91 -6.90 -10.45 -15.98
C ALA A 91 -6.32 -9.20 -15.29
N GLN A 92 -6.55 -9.09 -13.99
CA GLN A 92 -5.88 -8.10 -13.16
C GLN A 92 -4.38 -8.46 -13.12
N PRO A 93 -3.46 -7.52 -13.41
CA PRO A 93 -2.01 -7.80 -13.44
C PRO A 93 -1.47 -8.27 -12.08
N ASP A 94 -2.21 -8.04 -11.00
CA ASP A 94 -1.82 -8.32 -9.62
C ASP A 94 -2.21 -9.72 -9.12
N ASN A 95 -2.83 -10.58 -9.95
CA ASN A 95 -3.19 -11.97 -9.62
C ASN A 95 -4.03 -12.15 -8.34
N ILE A 96 -4.78 -11.12 -7.92
CA ILE A 96 -5.63 -11.23 -6.72
C ILE A 96 -6.85 -12.08 -7.09
N PRO A 97 -7.07 -13.23 -6.43
CA PRO A 97 -8.19 -14.10 -6.75
C PRO A 97 -9.50 -13.44 -6.31
N ALA A 98 -10.55 -13.59 -7.12
CA ALA A 98 -11.89 -13.06 -6.82
C ALA A 98 -12.44 -13.53 -5.46
N GLU A 99 -11.94 -14.67 -4.94
CA GLU A 99 -12.28 -15.23 -3.65
C GLU A 99 -11.77 -14.40 -2.46
N ALA A 100 -10.73 -13.58 -2.64
CA ALA A 100 -10.19 -12.71 -1.60
C ALA A 100 -11.10 -11.51 -1.28
N LEU A 101 -12.11 -11.23 -2.13
CA LEU A 101 -13.10 -10.17 -1.93
C LEU A 101 -14.41 -10.66 -1.28
N LYS A 102 -14.44 -11.92 -0.82
CA LYS A 102 -15.55 -12.44 -0.01
C LYS A 102 -15.38 -11.96 1.44
N SER A 103 -15.74 -10.71 1.70
CA SER A 103 -16.07 -10.27 3.05
C SER A 103 -17.59 -10.35 3.21
N ASP A 104 -18.08 -10.76 4.38
CA ASP A 104 -19.51 -10.78 4.67
C ASP A 104 -20.04 -9.34 4.64
N ILE A 105 -20.84 -9.05 3.61
CA ILE A 105 -21.76 -7.91 3.53
C ILE A 105 -23.13 -8.39 3.97
#